data_AF-A0A538F9Z4-F1
#
_entry.id   AF-A0A538F9Z4-F1
#
_cell.length_a   1.000
_cell.length_b   1.000
_cell.length_c   1.000
_cell.angle_alpha   90.00
_cell.angle_beta   90.00
_cell.angle_gamma   90.00
#
_symmetry.space_group_name_H-M   'P 1'
#
loop_
_entity.id
_entity.type
_entity.pdbx_description
1 polymer ?
#
loop_
_entity_poly.entity_id
_entity_poly.type
_entity_poly.pdbx_seq_one_letter_code
_entity_poly.pdbx_strand_id
1 'polypeptide(L)'
;DWDEKRVWAYIQVNEIPYNPLHESGYRSIGCIPCTRPTEPDEEERAGRWAGSDKLECGIHTDTLSGATGSVAMSRDQVPGHGSGPGPTGRKETNG
;
A
#
# COMPACT_ATOMS: atom_id res chain seq x y z
N ASP A 1 -18.85 -4.12 -22.23
CA ASP A 1 -18.25 -3.82 -20.92
C ASP A 1 -19.23 -4.05 -19.78
N TRP A 2 -18.72 -4.23 -18.57
CA TRP A 2 -19.48 -4.42 -17.34
C TRP A 2 -19.40 -3.14 -16.50
N ASP A 3 -20.55 -2.67 -16.01
CA ASP A 3 -20.64 -1.57 -15.05
C ASP A 3 -20.93 -2.09 -13.63
N GLU A 4 -20.78 -1.22 -12.63
CA GLU A 4 -20.99 -1.57 -11.22
C GLU A 4 -22.39 -2.16 -10.96
N LYS A 5 -23.42 -1.58 -11.58
CA LYS A 5 -24.82 -2.04 -11.43
C LYS A 5 -25.00 -3.47 -11.93
N ARG A 6 -24.38 -3.81 -13.07
CA ARG A 6 -24.43 -5.14 -13.64
C ARG A 6 -23.69 -6.16 -12.79
N VAL A 7 -22.54 -5.79 -12.19
CA VAL A 7 -21.81 -6.65 -11.26
C VAL A 7 -22.68 -6.97 -10.05
N TRP A 8 -23.28 -5.97 -9.41
CA TRP A 8 -24.17 -6.18 -8.25
C TRP A 8 -25.41 -7.01 -8.59
N ALA A 9 -26.07 -6.73 -9.71
CA ALA A 9 -27.21 -7.53 -10.15
C ALA A 9 -26.83 -9.01 -10.32
N TYR A 10 -25.64 -9.29 -10.87
CA TYR A 10 -25.15 -10.65 -11.05
C TYR A 10 -24.86 -11.34 -9.71
N ILE A 11 -24.23 -10.64 -8.76
CA ILE A 11 -23.98 -11.16 -7.41
C ILE A 11 -25.29 -11.58 -6.73
N GLN A 12 -26.32 -10.74 -6.81
CA GLN A 12 -27.62 -10.99 -6.16
C GLN A 12 -28.39 -12.14 -6.81
N VAL A 13 -28.49 -12.16 -8.15
CA VAL A 13 -29.22 -13.21 -8.88
C VAL A 13 -28.62 -14.61 -8.66
N ASN A 14 -27.30 -14.67 -8.47
CA ASN A 14 -26.58 -15.93 -8.31
C ASN A 14 -26.22 -16.24 -6.85
N GLU A 15 -26.73 -15.45 -5.89
CA GLU A 15 -26.48 -15.62 -4.45
C GLU A 15 -24.99 -15.75 -4.11
N ILE A 16 -24.14 -14.99 -4.82
CA ILE A 16 -22.68 -15.06 -4.64
C ILE A 16 -22.32 -14.35 -3.33
N PRO A 17 -21.63 -15.02 -2.39
CA PRO A 17 -21.14 -14.36 -1.19
C PRO A 17 -20.16 -13.25 -1.57
N TYR A 18 -20.38 -12.05 -1.05
CA TYR A 18 -19.49 -10.89 -1.22
C TYR A 18 -18.93 -10.44 0.13
N ASN A 19 -17.94 -9.54 0.10
CA ASN A 19 -17.32 -9.03 1.32
C ASN A 19 -18.30 -8.12 2.08
N PRO A 20 -18.62 -8.38 3.36
CA PRO A 20 -19.53 -7.55 4.16
C PRO A 20 -19.13 -6.07 4.26
N LEU A 21 -17.86 -5.73 4.04
CA LEU A 21 -17.40 -4.34 4.00
C LEU A 21 -18.09 -3.50 2.91
N HIS A 22 -18.61 -4.12 1.85
CA HIS A 22 -19.41 -3.39 0.87
C HIS A 22 -20.67 -2.76 1.48
N GLU A 23 -21.27 -3.37 2.51
CA GLU A 23 -22.41 -2.80 3.25
C GLU A 23 -21.98 -1.63 4.15
N SER A 24 -20.69 -1.56 4.49
CA SER A 24 -20.09 -0.46 5.25
C SER A 24 -19.54 0.66 4.34
N GLY A 25 -19.90 0.67 3.05
CA GLY A 25 -19.51 1.71 2.09
C GLY A 25 -18.14 1.52 1.43
N TYR A 26 -17.48 0.38 1.62
CA TYR A 26 -16.21 0.08 0.94
C TYR A 26 -16.47 -0.46 -0.48
N ARG A 27 -16.59 0.43 -1.47
CA ARG A 27 -16.82 0.03 -2.86
C ARG A 27 -15.59 -0.57 -3.55
N SER A 28 -14.38 -0.10 -3.21
CA SER A 28 -13.11 -0.71 -3.65
C SER A 28 -12.26 -1.10 -2.44
N ILE A 29 -12.02 -2.40 -2.26
CA ILE A 29 -11.31 -2.94 -1.07
C ILE A 29 -9.86 -3.28 -1.42
N GLY A 30 -8.91 -2.74 -0.64
CA GLY A 30 -7.48 -3.05 -0.73
C GLY A 30 -6.88 -3.41 0.63
N CYS A 31 -5.65 -2.97 0.91
CA CYS A 31 -5.04 -3.15 2.22
C CYS A 31 -5.64 -2.16 3.25
N ILE A 32 -5.65 -2.56 4.52
CA ILE A 32 -6.22 -1.80 5.65
C ILE A 32 -5.75 -0.33 5.70
N PRO A 33 -4.44 0.00 5.60
CA PRO A 33 -4.01 1.39 5.77
C PRO A 33 -4.29 2.29 4.57
N CYS A 34 -4.71 1.73 3.43
CA CYS A 34 -4.86 2.47 2.17
C CYS A 34 -6.27 2.33 1.56
N THR A 35 -7.25 1.98 2.39
CA THR A 35 -8.65 1.81 1.99
C THR A 35 -9.57 2.48 3.01
N ARG A 36 -10.49 3.32 2.54
CA ARG A 36 -11.58 3.92 3.33
C ARG A 36 -12.94 3.68 2.65
N PRO A 37 -14.07 3.85 3.36
CA PRO A 37 -15.38 3.94 2.73
C PRO A 37 -15.47 5.11 1.75
N THR A 38 -16.35 4.99 0.77
CA THR A 38 -16.70 6.04 -0.20
C THR A 38 -18.10 6.59 0.06
N GLU A 39 -18.30 7.88 -0.16
CA GLU A 39 -19.62 8.51 -0.18
C GLU A 39 -20.40 8.16 -1.47
N PRO A 40 -21.74 8.31 -1.50
CA PRO A 40 -22.56 7.92 -2.65
C PRO A 40 -22.24 8.62 -3.97
N ASP A 41 -21.71 9.84 -3.91
CA ASP A 41 -21.35 10.69 -5.06
C ASP A 41 -19.87 10.56 -5.47
N GLU A 42 -19.06 9.87 -4.68
CA GLU A 42 -17.66 9.61 -5.02
C GLU A 42 -17.53 8.54 -6.12
N GLU A 43 -16.37 8.49 -6.76
CA GLU A 43 -16.02 7.40 -7.67
C GLU A 43 -15.80 6.08 -6.90
N GLU A 44 -16.05 4.93 -7.54
CA GLU A 44 -15.89 3.59 -6.94
C GLU A 44 -14.51 3.38 -6.28
N ARG A 45 -13.43 3.85 -6.92
CA ARG A 45 -12.05 3.73 -6.42
C ARG A 45 -11.58 4.91 -5.55
N ALA A 46 -12.42 5.91 -5.29
CA ALA A 46 -12.03 7.11 -4.52
C ALA A 46 -11.57 6.81 -3.08
N GLY A 47 -11.96 5.65 -2.53
CA GLY A 47 -11.54 5.18 -1.22
C GLY A 47 -10.14 4.57 -1.18
N ARG A 48 -9.46 4.37 -2.33
CA ARG A 48 -8.11 3.80 -2.41
C ARG A 48 -7.05 4.87 -2.25
N TRP A 49 -5.92 4.48 -1.65
CA TRP A 49 -4.76 5.37 -1.41
C TRP A 49 -5.05 6.54 -0.47
N ALA A 50 -6.08 6.41 0.38
CA ALA A 50 -6.32 7.36 1.45
C ALA A 50 -5.04 7.59 2.27
N GLY A 51 -4.58 8.84 2.34
CA GLY A 51 -3.36 9.21 3.07
C GLY A 51 -2.06 8.74 2.43
N SER A 52 -2.02 8.45 1.12
CA SER A 52 -0.82 7.99 0.40
C SER A 52 -0.67 8.66 -0.97
N ASP A 53 0.56 8.91 -1.40
CA ASP A 53 0.88 9.40 -2.76
C ASP A 53 0.84 8.30 -3.84
N LYS A 54 0.32 7.11 -3.50
CA LYS A 54 0.22 5.99 -4.45
C LYS A 54 -0.99 6.19 -5.34
N LEU A 55 -0.84 5.87 -6.63
CA LEU A 55 -1.90 5.93 -7.63
C LEU A 55 -2.22 4.57 -8.26
N GLU A 56 -1.42 3.53 -7.97
CA GLU A 56 -1.71 2.15 -8.40
C GLU A 56 -0.97 1.14 -7.50
N CYS A 57 -1.54 -0.06 -7.34
CA CYS A 57 -0.84 -1.15 -6.67
C CYS A 57 0.13 -1.87 -7.62
N GLY A 58 1.24 -2.37 -7.09
CA GLY A 58 2.30 -3.04 -7.86
C GLY A 58 1.91 -4.38 -8.52
N ILE A 59 0.62 -4.73 -8.52
CA ILE A 59 0.06 -5.88 -9.26
C ILE A 59 -0.36 -5.50 -10.69
N HIS A 60 -0.56 -4.20 -10.96
CA HIS A 60 -0.89 -3.69 -12.29
C HIS A 60 0.37 -3.02 -12.87
N THR A 61 1.25 -3.85 -13.45
CA THR A 61 2.49 -3.38 -14.07
C THR A 61 2.45 -3.68 -15.56
N ASP A 62 1.90 -2.77 -16.36
CA ASP A 62 1.92 -2.95 -17.82
C ASP A 62 3.33 -2.80 -18.40
N THR A 63 4.22 -2.03 -17.74
CA THR A 63 5.59 -1.80 -18.23
C THR A 63 6.58 -1.36 -17.14
N LEU A 64 6.86 -2.19 -16.12
CA LEU A 64 8.06 -2.01 -15.26
C LEU A 64 9.12 -3.10 -15.45
N SER A 65 9.07 -3.83 -16.57
CA SER A 65 10.14 -4.76 -16.98
C SER A 65 11.12 -4.16 -18.03
N GLY A 66 10.99 -2.87 -18.37
CA GLY A 66 11.67 -2.26 -19.52
C GLY A 66 12.73 -1.20 -19.24
N ALA A 67 13.03 -0.86 -17.98
CA ALA A 67 14.13 0.07 -17.67
C ALA A 67 15.43 -0.72 -17.41
N THR A 68 16.17 -0.96 -18.49
CA THR A 68 17.60 -1.24 -18.46
C THR A 68 18.32 -0.10 -17.73
N GLY A 69 19.03 -0.43 -16.66
CA GLY A 69 19.78 0.56 -15.88
C GLY A 69 20.34 0.05 -14.56
N SER A 70 20.88 -1.17 -14.53
CA SER A 70 21.82 -1.53 -13.46
C SER A 70 23.11 -0.76 -13.68
N VAL A 71 23.20 0.45 -13.13
CA VAL A 71 24.49 0.97 -12.70
C VAL A 71 24.74 0.34 -11.33
N ALA A 72 25.53 -0.73 -11.34
CA ALA A 72 26.14 -1.26 -10.14
C ALA A 72 26.88 -0.11 -9.44
N MET A 73 26.36 0.34 -8.30
CA MET A 73 27.13 1.21 -7.40
C MET A 73 28.30 0.38 -6.88
N SER A 74 29.50 0.72 -7.36
CA SER A 74 30.77 0.05 -7.07
C SER A 74 31.01 -0.03 -5.56
N ARG A 75 31.47 -1.20 -5.10
CA ARG A 75 31.80 -1.53 -3.69
C ARG A 75 33.08 -0.85 -3.18
N ASP A 76 33.47 0.31 -3.72
CA ASP A 76 34.82 0.89 -3.50
C ASP A 76 34.84 2.27 -2.84
N GLN A 77 33.79 2.68 -2.13
CA GLN A 77 33.89 3.90 -1.31
C GLN A 77 33.30 3.72 0.09
N VAL A 78 33.91 2.81 0.86
CA VAL A 78 33.85 2.84 2.32
C VAL A 78 35.10 3.55 2.83
N PRO A 79 35.04 4.84 3.23
CA PRO A 79 36.11 5.41 4.03
C PRO A 79 35.99 4.87 5.46
N GLY A 80 36.76 3.83 5.77
CA GLY A 80 36.92 3.35 7.14
C GLY A 80 37.87 4.24 7.93
N HIS A 81 37.43 4.78 9.07
CA HIS A 81 38.23 5.31 10.18
C HIS A 81 37.28 5.35 11.40
N GLY A 82 37.52 4.82 12.59
CA GLY A 82 38.62 4.07 13.19
C GLY A 82 38.17 3.67 14.61
N SER A 83 38.65 2.55 15.11
CA SER A 83 38.40 2.08 16.47
C SER A 83 39.02 3.02 17.52
N GLY A 84 38.29 3.32 18.59
CA GLY A 84 38.79 3.91 19.82
C GLY A 84 38.07 3.30 21.03
N PRO A 85 38.78 3.00 22.15
CA PRO A 85 38.21 2.25 23.27
C PRO A 85 37.34 3.14 24.17
N GLY A 86 36.37 2.52 24.86
CA GLY A 86 35.46 3.19 25.80
C GLY A 86 36.15 3.77 27.04
N PRO A 87 35.37 4.44 27.92
CA PRO A 87 35.17 3.81 29.22
C PRO A 87 33.76 3.97 29.83
N THR A 88 33.39 2.91 30.55
CA THR A 88 32.62 2.82 31.80
C THR A 88 31.91 4.06 32.36
N GLY A 89 30.62 3.93 32.71
CA GLY A 89 29.95 4.93 33.56
C GLY A 89 28.49 4.65 33.88
N ARG A 90 28.24 3.88 34.95
CA ARG A 90 26.95 3.64 35.62
C ARG A 90 26.37 4.93 36.21
N LYS A 91 25.05 5.15 36.14
CA LYS A 91 24.17 5.51 37.28
C LYS A 91 22.69 5.57 36.89
N GLU A 92 21.94 4.68 37.52
CA GLU A 92 20.52 4.79 37.82
C GLU A 92 20.28 6.05 38.67
N THR A 93 19.16 6.74 38.43
CA THR A 93 18.29 7.27 39.51
C THR A 93 16.87 7.48 38.98
N ASN A 94 15.93 6.98 39.77
CA ASN A 94 14.48 7.14 39.69
C ASN A 94 14.07 8.61 39.93
N GLY A 95 12.94 9.02 39.34
CA GLY A 95 12.21 10.24 39.65
C GLY A 95 10.76 10.08 39.24
#